data_AF-A0A1R1AMN2-F1
#
_entry.id   AF-A0A1R1AMN2-F1
#
_cell.length_a   1.000
_cell.length_b   1.000
_cell.length_c   1.000
_cell.angle_alpha   90.00
_cell.angle_beta   90.00
_cell.angle_gamma   90.00
#
_symmetry.space_group_name_H-M   'P 1'
#
loop_
_entity.id
_entity.type
_entity.pdbx_description
1 polymer ?
#
loop_
_entity_poly.entity_id
_entity_poly.type
_entity_poly.pdbx_seq_one_letter_code
_entity_poly.pdbx_strand_id
1 'polypeptide(L)' 'MNHCIIENCTKPIKAKDLCAMHHQRLLRHGDPSIVRPRRVKQITNCKWIKCTQLSKTKGFCAKHYYIQRTLSPEKD' A
#
# COMPACT_ATOMS: atom_id res chain seq x y z
N MET A 1 20.25 -14.11 -21.54
CA MET A 1 18.90 -14.28 -20.95
C MET A 1 18.25 -12.91 -20.90
N ASN A 2 17.05 -12.74 -21.46
CA ASN A 2 16.35 -11.44 -21.46
C ASN A 2 15.18 -11.39 -20.45
N HIS A 3 15.00 -12.47 -19.67
CA HIS A 3 13.91 -12.64 -18.72
C HIS A 3 14.44 -12.72 -17.29
N CYS A 4 13.59 -12.32 -16.35
CA CYS A 4 13.91 -12.28 -14.93
C CYS A 4 14.47 -13.61 -14.42
N ILE A 5 15.51 -13.55 -13.58
CA ILE A 5 16.13 -14.72 -12.92
C ILE A 5 15.23 -15.42 -11.88
N ILE A 6 14.05 -14.88 -11.60
CA ILE A 6 13.13 -15.49 -10.62
C ILE A 6 12.34 -16.59 -11.31
N GLU A 7 12.36 -17.79 -10.73
CA GLU A 7 11.59 -18.94 -11.17
C GLU A 7 10.13 -18.57 -11.45
N ASN A 8 9.58 -19.06 -12.56
CA ASN A 8 8.24 -18.74 -13.05
C ASN A 8 7.98 -17.26 -13.36
N CYS A 9 9.01 -16.45 -13.63
CA CYS A 9 8.85 -15.06 -14.06
C CYS A 9 9.29 -14.85 -15.52
N THR A 10 8.31 -14.67 -16.42
CA THR A 10 8.55 -14.41 -17.85
C THR A 10 8.67 -12.92 -18.19
N LYS A 11 8.74 -12.04 -17.19
CA LYS A 11 8.86 -10.59 -17.43
C LYS A 11 10.29 -10.23 -17.85
N PRO A 12 10.46 -9.23 -18.73
CA PRO A 12 11.78 -8.82 -19.20
C PRO A 12 12.66 -8.26 -18.07
N ILE A 13 13.96 -8.50 -18.17
CA ILE A 13 14.95 -7.91 -17.26
C ILE A 13 14.93 -6.39 -17.41
N LYS A 14 14.90 -5.69 -16.28
CA LYS A 14 15.06 -4.23 -16.22
C LYS A 14 16.40 -3.83 -15.60
N ALA A 15 16.84 -4.53 -14.56
CA ALA A 15 18.12 -4.28 -13.89
C ALA A 15 18.51 -5.48 -13.03
N LYS A 16 19.81 -5.74 -12.87
CA LYS A 16 20.36 -6.80 -12.01
C LYS A 16 19.73 -8.18 -12.26
N ASP A 17 19.54 -8.55 -13.53
CA ASP A 17 18.87 -9.80 -13.95
C ASP A 17 17.42 -9.97 -13.45
N LEU A 18 16.81 -8.89 -12.93
CA LEU A 18 15.47 -8.88 -12.38
C LEU A 18 14.53 -8.01 -13.24
N CYS A 19 13.27 -8.42 -13.32
CA CYS A 19 12.22 -7.55 -13.85
C CYS A 19 11.97 -6.35 -12.92
N ALA A 20 11.26 -5.33 -13.43
CA ALA A 20 10.96 -4.12 -12.66
C ALA A 20 10.35 -4.40 -11.28
N MET A 21 9.44 -5.38 -11.18
CA MET A 21 8.77 -5.75 -9.93
C MET A 21 9.74 -6.38 -8.93
N HIS A 22 10.54 -7.37 -9.36
CA HIS A 22 11.46 -8.08 -8.49
C HIS A 22 12.65 -7.21 -8.08
N HIS A 23 13.15 -6.36 -8.98
CA HIS A 23 14.14 -5.35 -8.62
C HIS A 23 13.61 -4.37 -7.56
N GLN A 24 12.35 -3.94 -7.68
CA GLN A 24 11.71 -3.07 -6.68
C GLN A 24 11.53 -3.77 -5.32
N ARG A 25 11.21 -5.07 -5.31
CA ARG A 25 11.13 -5.85 -4.06
C ARG A 25 12.49 -5.97 -3.38
N LEU A 26 13.54 -6.27 -4.15
CA LEU A 26 14.92 -6.28 -3.66
C LEU A 26 15.28 -4.93 -3.01
N LEU A 27 14.98 -3.80 -3.65
CA LEU A 27 15.28 -2.46 -3.10
C LEU A 27 14.51 -2.14 -1.81
N ARG A 28 13.25 -2.55 -1.69
CA ARG A 28 12.40 -2.21 -0.53
C ARG A 28 12.53 -3.18 0.63
N HIS A 29 12.89 -4.43 0.36
CA HIS A 29 12.74 -5.54 1.30
C HIS A 29 13.97 -6.45 1.38
N GLY A 30 15.00 -6.25 0.55
CA GLY A 30 16.21 -7.07 0.52
C GLY A 30 16.05 -8.41 -0.21
N ASP A 31 14.83 -8.83 -0.55
CA ASP A 31 14.54 -10.09 -1.22
C ASP A 31 13.61 -9.85 -2.43
N PRO A 32 14.03 -10.20 -3.67
CA PRO A 32 13.19 -10.09 -4.86
C PRO A 32 11.99 -11.05 -4.85
N SER A 33 12.11 -12.20 -4.21
CA SER A 33 11.09 -13.26 -4.18
C SER A 33 10.00 -13.02 -3.14
N ILE A 34 10.15 -12.00 -2.28
CA ILE A 34 9.19 -11.75 -1.21
C ILE A 34 7.78 -11.48 -1.75
N VAL A 35 6.83 -12.29 -1.28
CA VAL A 35 5.39 -12.08 -1.50
C VAL A 35 4.77 -11.75 -0.16
N ARG A 36 4.31 -10.51 -0.01
CA ARG A 36 3.54 -10.11 1.16
C ARG A 36 2.05 -10.26 0.86
N PRO A 37 1.25 -10.85 1.77
CA PRO A 37 -0.18 -10.93 1.58
C PRO A 37 -0.76 -9.51 1.46
N ARG A 38 -1.75 -9.34 0.58
CA ARG A 38 -2.46 -8.08 0.48
C ARG A 38 -3.17 -7.83 1.80
N ARG A 39 -2.87 -6.70 2.46
CA ARG A 39 -3.61 -6.30 3.65
C ARG A 39 -5.08 -6.12 3.28
N VAL A 40 -5.95 -6.99 3.80
CA VAL A 40 -7.39 -6.79 3.72
C VAL A 40 -7.75 -5.56 4.55
N LYS A 41 -8.49 -4.65 3.93
CA LYS A 41 -8.93 -3.44 4.62
C LYS A 41 -10.18 -3.78 5.40
N GLN A 42 -10.10 -3.70 6.73
CA GLN A 42 -11.27 -3.83 7.59
C GLN A 42 -12.23 -2.67 7.31
N ILE A 43 -13.47 -3.01 6.94
CA ILE A 43 -14.56 -2.04 6.80
C ILE A 43 -15.04 -1.73 8.20
N THR A 44 -14.84 -0.48 8.64
CA THR A 44 -15.26 -0.01 9.96
C THR A 44 -16.13 1.22 9.80
N ASN A 45 -16.94 1.53 10.80
CA ASN A 45 -17.64 2.81 10.86
C ASN A 45 -16.64 3.97 10.97
N CYS A 46 -17.11 5.15 10.59
CA CYS A 46 -16.40 6.39 10.77
C CYS A 46 -16.22 6.67 12.27
N LYS A 47 -15.00 7.00 12.68
CA LYS A 47 -14.62 7.33 14.07
C LYS A 47 -15.16 8.68 14.55
N TRP A 48 -15.72 9.49 13.64
CA TRP A 48 -16.30 10.77 14.01
C TRP A 48 -17.55 10.58 14.88
N ILE A 49 -17.67 11.41 15.92
CA ILE A 49 -18.77 11.35 16.90
C ILE A 49 -20.11 11.45 16.16
N LYS A 50 -21.03 10.53 16.46
CA LYS A 50 -22.37 10.43 15.84
C LYS A 50 -22.36 10.29 14.31
N CYS A 51 -21.33 9.69 13.73
CA CYS A 51 -21.31 9.34 12.30
C CYS A 51 -21.52 7.84 12.08
N THR A 52 -22.54 7.48 11.29
CA THR A 52 -22.87 6.09 10.94
C THR A 52 -22.31 5.65 9.59
N GLN A 53 -21.60 6.53 8.89
CA GLN A 53 -21.03 6.23 7.57
C GLN A 53 -19.81 5.32 7.68
N LEU A 54 -19.55 4.52 6.64
CA LEU A 54 -18.36 3.68 6.59
C LEU A 54 -17.07 4.50 6.39
N SER A 55 -16.00 4.06 7.04
CA SER A 55 -14.67 4.63 6.87
C SER A 55 -14.10 4.31 5.49
N LYS A 56 -13.67 5.36 4.79
CA LYS A 56 -12.92 5.24 3.55
C LYS A 56 -11.42 5.32 3.77
N THR A 57 -10.92 6.03 4.77
CA THR A 57 -9.48 6.09 5.04
C THR A 57 -9.20 6.55 6.47
N LYS A 58 -8.13 6.05 7.08
CA LYS A 58 -7.68 6.39 8.44
C LYS A 58 -8.76 6.34 9.53
N GLY A 59 -9.82 5.56 9.34
CA GLY A 59 -10.95 5.48 10.27
C GLY A 59 -12.05 6.52 10.05
N PHE A 60 -11.99 7.35 9.01
CA PHE A 60 -13.00 8.38 8.73
C PHE A 60 -13.69 8.16 7.38
N CYS A 61 -14.95 8.62 7.26
CA CYS A 61 -15.62 8.75 5.96
C CYS A 61 -14.95 9.87 5.14
N ALA A 62 -15.28 10.01 3.85
CA ALA A 62 -14.65 11.03 2.99
C ALA A 62 -14.75 12.46 3.57
N LYS A 63 -15.94 12.83 4.05
CA LYS A 63 -16.22 14.15 4.63
C LYS A 63 -15.41 14.38 5.90
N HIS A 64 -15.47 13.45 6.86
CA HIS A 64 -14.76 13.59 8.12
C HIS A 64 -13.24 13.41 7.98
N TYR A 65 -12.76 12.69 6.96
CA TYR A 65 -11.33 12.68 6.61
C TYR A 65 -10.86 14.03 6.08
N TYR A 66 -11.68 14.70 5.24
CA TYR A 66 -11.38 16.07 4.80
C TYR A 66 -11.31 17.01 5.99
N ILE A 67 -12.35 17.03 6.83
CA ILE A 67 -12.41 17.88 8.02
C ILE A 67 -11.23 17.61 8.95
N GLN A 68 -10.92 16.34 9.24
CA GLN A 68 -9.76 16.00 10.07
C GLN A 68 -8.45 16.52 9.48
N ARG A 69 -8.25 16.41 8.16
CA ARG A 69 -7.00 16.89 7.54
C ARG A 69 -6.86 18.42 7.56
N THR A 70 -7.98 19.16 7.53
CA THR A 70 -7.98 20.62 7.43
C THR A 70 -8.12 21.31 8.78
N LEU A 71 -8.78 20.67 9.76
CA LEU A 71 -9.03 21.18 11.10
C LEU A 71 -8.19 20.45 12.16
N SER A 72 -7.01 19.94 11.84
CA SER A 72 -6.06 19.53 12.89
C SER A 72 -5.32 20.79 13.33
N PRO A 73 -5.70 21.46 14.45
CA PRO A 73 -4.81 22.45 15.04
C PRO A 73 -3.60 21.67 15.55
N GLU A 74 -2.43 22.27 15.36
CA GLU A 74 -1.12 21.94 15.91
C GLU A 74 -1.04 20.68 16.78
N LYS A 75 -0.33 19.67 16.26
CA LYS A 75 0.20 18.59 17.10
C LYS A 75 1.30 19.22 17.96
N ASP A 76 1.01 19.46 19.23
CA ASP A 76 2.04 19.44 20.28
C ASP A 76 2.72 18.06 20.34
#